data_AF-A0AAJ2Q6D8-F1
#
_entry.id   AF-A0AAJ2Q6D8-F1
#
_cell.length_a   1.000
_cell.length_b   1.000
_cell.length_c   1.000
_cell.angle_alpha   90.00
_cell.angle_beta   90.00
_cell.angle_gamma   90.00
#
_symmetry.space_group_name_H-M   'P 1'
#
loop_
_entity.id
_entity.type
_entity.pdbx_description
1 polymer ?
#
loop_
_entity_poly.entity_id
_entity_poly.type
_entity_poly.pdbx_seq_one_letter_code
_entity_poly.pdbx_strand_id
1 'polypeptide(L)'
;MRMTRRAAQAAVTAAALGGTMIISATPAAAATTAPTCIGRMVTQTTTGFDVLLSNKCGGERAVKVVVSLAPDSPCYVMSAGTSHLYVYRGVLGNYDRTVNC
;
A
#
# COMPACT_ATOMS: atom_id res chain seq x y z
N MET A 1 9.11 45.85 -10.40
CA MET A 1 7.75 46.40 -10.23
C MET A 1 6.85 45.30 -9.66
N ARG A 2 6.17 45.62 -8.56
CA ARG A 2 5.25 44.74 -7.82
C ARG A 2 3.88 44.76 -8.50
N MET A 3 3.25 43.61 -8.68
CA MET A 3 1.79 43.52 -8.81
C MET A 3 1.26 42.42 -7.89
N THR A 4 0.95 42.85 -6.67
CA THR A 4 0.03 42.20 -5.73
C THR A 4 -1.41 42.53 -6.12
N ARG A 5 -2.33 41.57 -5.90
CA ARG A 5 -3.79 41.69 -5.60
C ARG A 5 -4.44 40.33 -5.95
N ARG A 6 -5.38 39.70 -5.24
CA ARG A 6 -6.11 39.85 -3.97
C ARG A 6 -6.71 38.44 -3.74
N ALA A 7 -6.51 37.81 -2.59
CA ALA A 7 -7.54 37.63 -1.55
C ALA A 7 -8.91 37.17 -2.07
N ALA A 8 -9.28 35.92 -1.79
CA ALA A 8 -10.60 35.56 -1.27
C ALA A 8 -10.59 34.12 -0.76
N GLN A 9 -10.60 33.98 0.56
CA GLN A 9 -10.99 32.77 1.24
C GLN A 9 -12.45 32.49 0.91
N ALA A 10 -12.79 31.26 0.52
CA ALA A 10 -14.16 30.77 0.57
C ALA A 10 -14.16 29.56 1.51
N ALA A 11 -14.26 29.85 2.81
CA ALA A 11 -14.70 28.87 3.79
C ALA A 11 -16.17 28.56 3.52
N VAL A 12 -16.47 27.40 2.96
CA VAL A 12 -17.85 26.93 2.79
C VAL A 12 -18.19 26.11 4.03
N THR A 13 -18.62 26.78 5.09
CA THR A 13 -19.35 26.14 6.18
C THR A 13 -20.79 25.92 5.73
N ALA A 14 -21.10 24.71 5.29
CA ALA A 14 -22.46 24.23 5.14
C ALA A 14 -22.73 23.19 6.24
N ALA A 15 -23.35 23.63 7.33
CA ALA A 15 -23.97 22.74 8.31
C ALA A 15 -25.43 22.52 7.89
N ALA A 16 -25.79 21.29 7.56
CA ALA A 16 -27.19 20.84 7.52
C ALA A 16 -27.26 19.39 7.99
N LEU A 17 -28.04 19.22 9.06
CA LEU A 17 -28.37 18.00 9.78
C LEU A 17 -29.31 17.15 8.91
N GLY A 18 -28.97 15.88 8.66
CA GLY A 18 -29.83 14.97 7.90
C GLY A 18 -29.03 13.80 7.34
N GLY A 19 -29.14 12.64 7.98
CA GLY A 19 -28.30 11.48 7.74
C GLY A 19 -28.38 10.93 6.31
N THR A 20 -27.25 10.95 5.63
CA THR A 20 -26.68 9.84 4.86
C THR A 20 -25.21 10.20 4.68
N MET A 21 -24.31 9.52 5.40
CA MET A 21 -22.88 9.64 5.12
C MET A 21 -22.64 9.03 3.73
N ILE A 22 -22.57 9.86 2.69
CA ILE A 22 -22.05 9.42 1.40
C ILE A 22 -20.56 9.18 1.62
N ILE A 23 -20.21 7.94 1.95
CA ILE A 23 -18.82 7.48 1.97
C ILE A 23 -18.39 7.43 0.51
N SER A 24 -17.87 8.55 0.00
CA SER A 24 -17.17 8.57 -1.27
C SER A 24 -15.89 7.75 -1.10
N ALA A 25 -15.96 6.47 -1.43
CA ALA A 25 -14.79 5.60 -1.53
C ALA A 25 -13.90 6.17 -2.63
N THR A 26 -12.71 6.68 -2.26
CA THR A 26 -11.71 7.06 -3.24
C THR A 26 -11.32 5.81 -4.03
N PRO A 27 -11.32 5.87 -5.38
CA PRO A 27 -10.91 4.73 -6.19
C PRO A 27 -9.48 4.36 -5.81
N ALA A 28 -9.27 3.12 -5.37
CA ALA A 28 -7.95 2.62 -5.06
C ALA A 28 -7.11 2.65 -6.35
N ALA A 29 -5.99 3.37 -6.32
CA ALA A 29 -5.04 3.35 -7.41
C ALA A 29 -4.64 1.90 -7.70
N ALA A 30 -4.63 1.50 -8.98
CA ALA A 30 -4.27 0.16 -9.36
C ALA A 30 -2.83 -0.14 -8.88
N ALA A 31 -2.70 -1.12 -8.00
CA ALA A 31 -1.40 -1.53 -7.49
C ALA A 31 -0.57 -2.10 -8.66
N THR A 32 0.53 -1.43 -8.98
CA THR A 32 1.43 -1.84 -10.07
C THR A 32 2.37 -2.92 -9.57
N THR A 33 2.86 -3.79 -10.45
CA THR A 33 3.85 -4.81 -10.07
C THR A 33 5.07 -4.16 -9.43
N ALA A 34 5.53 -4.70 -8.29
CA ALA A 34 6.71 -4.18 -7.61
C ALA A 34 7.94 -4.27 -8.53
N PRO A 35 8.87 -3.29 -8.48
CA PRO A 35 10.02 -3.24 -9.37
C PRO A 35 10.93 -4.46 -9.17
N THR A 36 11.72 -4.77 -10.19
CA THR A 36 12.58 -5.97 -10.24
C THR A 36 13.69 -5.97 -9.19
N CYS A 37 14.08 -4.80 -8.70
CA CYS A 37 15.05 -4.65 -7.60
C CYS A 37 14.46 -5.00 -6.21
N ILE A 38 13.16 -5.28 -6.11
CA ILE A 38 12.55 -5.86 -4.91
C ILE A 38 12.62 -7.39 -5.01
N GLY A 39 13.59 -7.95 -4.28
CA GLY A 39 13.76 -9.39 -4.12
C GLY A 39 12.64 -10.00 -3.29
N ARG A 40 12.25 -11.22 -3.63
CA ARG A 40 11.19 -11.99 -2.97
C ARG A 40 11.65 -13.42 -2.85
N MET A 41 11.65 -13.97 -1.64
CA MET A 41 11.83 -15.40 -1.40
C MET A 41 10.59 -15.91 -0.69
N VAL A 42 9.88 -16.83 -1.34
CA VAL A 42 8.63 -17.39 -0.82
C VAL A 42 8.90 -18.81 -0.33
N THR A 43 8.55 -19.08 0.91
CA THR A 43 8.71 -20.39 1.54
C THR A 43 7.34 -20.87 2.01
N GLN A 44 6.87 -21.99 1.48
CA GLN A 44 5.64 -22.62 1.96
C GLN A 44 5.89 -23.27 3.32
N THR A 45 4.92 -23.16 4.22
CA THR A 45 4.91 -23.85 5.51
C THR A 45 3.70 -24.78 5.58
N THR A 46 3.65 -25.67 6.58
CA THR A 46 2.50 -26.56 6.78
C THR A 46 1.20 -25.82 7.09
N THR A 47 1.27 -24.57 7.53
CA THR A 47 0.11 -23.77 7.95
C THR A 47 0.04 -22.40 7.27
N GLY A 48 0.70 -22.21 6.12
CA GLY A 48 0.70 -20.97 5.37
C GLY A 48 1.98 -20.77 4.57
N PHE A 49 2.54 -19.57 4.60
CA PHE A 49 3.77 -19.23 3.87
C PHE A 49 4.46 -18.00 4.43
N ASP A 50 5.76 -17.92 4.16
CA ASP A 50 6.61 -16.79 4.49
C ASP A 50 7.12 -16.12 3.21
N VAL A 51 7.20 -14.78 3.22
CA VAL A 51 7.79 -13.99 2.14
C VAL A 51 8.86 -13.08 2.71
N LEU A 52 10.12 -13.37 2.39
CA LEU A 52 11.21 -12.42 2.64
C LEU A 52 11.28 -11.44 1.49
N LEU A 53 10.91 -10.19 1.76
CA LEU A 53 11.06 -9.05 0.88
C LEU A 53 12.44 -8.43 1.12
N SER A 54 13.16 -8.07 0.05
CA SER A 54 14.45 -7.37 0.14
C SER A 54 14.48 -6.19 -0.83
N ASN A 55 14.73 -4.98 -0.32
CA ASN A 55 14.88 -3.81 -1.15
C ASN A 55 16.33 -3.67 -1.63
N LYS A 56 16.61 -4.11 -2.86
CA LYS A 56 17.90 -3.93 -3.54
C LYS A 56 17.91 -2.70 -4.46
N CYS A 57 16.84 -1.91 -4.45
CA CYS A 57 16.74 -0.68 -5.21
C CYS A 57 17.58 0.42 -4.55
N GLY A 58 17.90 1.46 -5.33
CA GLY A 58 18.31 2.74 -4.77
C GLY A 58 17.14 3.46 -4.11
N GLY A 59 17.33 3.89 -2.86
CA GLY A 59 16.34 4.63 -2.07
C GLY A 59 15.20 3.79 -1.49
N GLU A 60 14.21 4.48 -0.95
CA GLU A 60 13.05 3.85 -0.30
C GLU A 60 12.04 3.33 -1.32
N ARG A 61 11.42 2.19 -1.00
CA ARG A 61 10.32 1.62 -1.77
C ARG A 61 9.22 1.14 -0.85
N ALA A 62 8.00 1.32 -1.30
CA ALA A 62 6.80 0.88 -0.61
C ALA A 62 6.19 -0.29 -1.39
N VAL A 63 6.10 -1.45 -0.74
CA VAL A 63 5.57 -2.68 -1.35
C VAL A 63 4.67 -3.44 -0.41
N LYS A 64 3.72 -4.20 -0.97
CA LYS A 64 2.88 -5.14 -0.22
C LYS A 64 2.79 -6.48 -0.92
N VAL A 65 2.50 -7.52 -0.14
CA VAL A 65 2.22 -8.87 -0.60
C VAL A 65 0.72 -9.00 -0.84
N VAL A 66 0.35 -9.37 -2.06
CA VAL A 66 -1.00 -9.73 -2.43
C VAL A 66 -1.20 -11.20 -2.11
N VAL A 67 -2.27 -11.50 -1.37
CA VAL A 67 -2.60 -12.87 -0.96
C VAL A 67 -3.94 -13.23 -1.58
N SER A 68 -3.98 -14.28 -2.38
CA SER A 68 -5.24 -14.81 -2.89
C SER A 68 -6.03 -15.48 -1.76
N LEU A 69 -7.36 -15.35 -1.77
CA LEU A 69 -8.28 -15.98 -0.79
C LEU A 69 -8.04 -15.58 0.68
N ALA A 70 -7.27 -14.51 0.93
CA ALA A 70 -7.06 -13.92 2.24
C ALA A 70 -6.74 -12.42 2.10
N PRO A 71 -6.73 -11.64 3.18
CA PRO A 71 -6.31 -10.24 3.13
C PRO A 71 -4.83 -10.08 2.73
N ASP A 72 -4.54 -9.04 1.94
CA ASP A 72 -3.18 -8.60 1.62
C ASP A 72 -2.39 -8.23 2.88
N SER A 73 -1.06 -8.18 2.76
CA SER A 73 -0.23 -7.56 3.78
C SER A 73 -0.45 -6.04 3.84
N PRO A 74 -0.10 -5.39 4.97
CA PRO A 74 0.15 -3.96 5.00
C PRO A 74 1.20 -3.52 3.96
N CYS A 75 1.22 -2.24 3.67
CA CYS A 75 2.28 -1.63 2.86
C CYS A 75 3.54 -1.45 3.70
N TYR A 76 4.65 -2.02 3.24
CA TYR A 76 5.96 -1.94 3.89
C TYR A 76 6.82 -0.92 3.17
N VAL A 77 7.13 0.18 3.86
CA VAL A 77 8.15 1.15 3.43
C VAL A 77 9.52 0.60 3.85
N MET A 78 10.37 0.34 2.87
CA MET A 78 11.67 -0.30 3.07
C MET A 78 12.77 0.62 2.53
N SER A 79 13.72 0.99 3.38
CA SER A 79 14.92 1.73 2.94
C SER A 79 15.85 0.82 2.12
N ALA A 80 16.74 1.41 1.33
CA ALA A 80 17.68 0.67 0.49
C ALA A 80 18.52 -0.33 1.30
N GLY A 81 18.68 -1.56 0.81
CA GLY A 81 19.44 -2.63 1.46
C GLY A 81 18.72 -3.34 2.61
N THR A 82 17.51 -2.92 2.99
CA THR A 82 16.76 -3.54 4.09
C THR A 82 15.91 -4.72 3.60
N SER A 83 15.51 -5.57 4.54
CA SER A 83 14.58 -6.69 4.29
C SER A 83 13.44 -6.70 5.29
N HIS A 84 12.31 -7.27 4.89
CA HIS A 84 11.12 -7.44 5.71
C HIS A 84 10.55 -8.84 5.53
N LEU A 85 10.24 -9.53 6.62
CA LEU A 85 9.62 -10.85 6.59
C LEU A 85 8.12 -10.71 6.81
N TYR A 86 7.34 -11.06 5.80
CA TYR A 86 5.90 -11.25 5.94
C TYR A 86 5.61 -12.73 6.23
N VAL A 87 4.81 -12.99 7.27
CA VAL A 87 4.40 -14.33 7.66
C VAL A 87 2.88 -14.42 7.56
N TYR A 88 2.40 -15.30 6.69
CA TYR A 88 0.99 -15.64 6.62
C TYR A 88 0.75 -16.99 7.30
N ARG A 89 -0.17 -17.00 8.27
CA ARG A 89 -0.68 -18.22 8.91
C ARG A 89 -2.15 -18.39 8.55
N GLY A 90 -2.44 -19.40 7.76
CA GLY A 90 -3.76 -19.76 7.31
C GLY A 90 -3.71 -20.83 6.23
N VAL A 91 -4.79 -21.61 6.11
CA VAL A 91 -4.86 -22.74 5.17
C VAL A 91 -5.41 -22.37 3.79
N LEU A 92 -6.06 -21.20 3.67
CA LEU A 92 -6.72 -20.77 2.43
C LEU A 92 -5.86 -19.82 1.60
N GLY A 93 -5.06 -18.97 2.26
CA GLY A 93 -4.31 -17.92 1.59
C GLY A 93 -3.09 -18.45 0.85
N ASN A 94 -2.88 -17.95 -0.37
CA ASN A 94 -1.68 -18.23 -1.16
C ASN A 94 -1.02 -16.93 -1.60
N TYR A 95 0.31 -16.90 -1.58
CA TYR A 95 1.08 -15.83 -2.21
C TYR A 95 0.68 -15.71 -3.70
N ASP A 96 0.18 -14.55 -4.09
CA ASP A 96 -0.13 -14.22 -5.50
C ASP A 96 1.04 -13.45 -6.11
N ARG A 97 1.32 -12.25 -5.59
CA ARG A 97 2.38 -11.38 -6.10
C ARG A 97 2.80 -10.32 -5.09
N THR A 98 3.87 -9.59 -5.40
CA THR A 98 4.25 -8.36 -4.69
C THR A 98 4.02 -7.16 -5.61
N VAL A 99 3.36 -6.14 -5.08
CA VAL A 99 2.97 -4.91 -5.80
C VAL A 99 3.49 -3.68 -5.06
N ASN A 100 3.61 -2.57 -5.80
CA ASN A 100 3.80 -1.26 -5.22
C ASN A 100 2.55 -0.82 -4.46
N CYS A 101 2.82 -0.06 -3.43
CA CYS A 101 1.92 0.83 -2.72
C CYS A 101 2.71 2.14 -2.50
#